data_AF-A0A1G9PND7-F1
#
_entry.id   AF-A0A1G9PND7-F1
#
_cell.length_a   1.000
_cell.length_b   1.000
_cell.length_c   1.000
_cell.angle_alpha   90.00
_cell.angle_beta   90.00
_cell.angle_gamma   90.00
#
_symmetry.space_group_name_H-M   'P 1'
#
loop_
_entity.id
_entity.type
_entity.pdbx_description
1 polymer ?
#
loop_
_entity_poly.entity_id
_entity_poly.type
_entity_poly.pdbx_seq_one_letter_code
_entity_poly.pdbx_strand_id
1 'polypeptide(L)' 'MTDNLLAGVMVFVGLFLIGGVISLIRQGTKVGAVVCAVGAAMAITAGVLWW' A
#
# COMPACT_ATOMS: atom_id res chain seq x y z
N MET A 1 9.73 6.17 -19.92
CA MET A 1 8.99 7.16 -19.10
C MET A 1 7.74 6.55 -18.45
N THR A 2 7.18 5.48 -19.04
CA THR A 2 6.09 4.65 -18.48
C THR A 2 6.48 3.90 -17.20
N ASP A 3 7.74 3.50 -17.06
CA ASP A 3 8.23 2.70 -15.92
C ASP A 3 8.24 3.51 -14.61
N ASN A 4 8.68 4.76 -14.69
CA ASN A 4 8.66 5.69 -13.55
C ASN A 4 7.22 6.04 -13.14
N LEU A 5 6.31 6.07 -14.11
CA LEU A 5 4.88 6.30 -13.86
C LEU A 5 4.26 5.09 -13.14
N LEU A 6 4.61 3.86 -13.53
CA LEU A 6 4.20 2.63 -12.84
C LEU A 6 4.73 2.56 -11.41
N ALA A 7 6.00 2.92 -11.20
CA ALA A 7 6.60 2.99 -9.86
C ALA A 7 5.85 4.01 -8.97
N GLY A 8 5.52 5.19 -9.51
CA GLY A 8 4.73 6.20 -8.80
C GLY A 8 3.32 5.70 -8.43
N VAL A 9 2.64 4.99 -9.34
CA VAL A 9 1.32 4.40 -9.07
C VAL A 9 1.39 3.35 -7.97
N MET A 10 2.40 2.48 -7.98
CA MET A 10 2.62 1.46 -6.93
C MET A 10 2.80 2.09 -5.55
N VAL A 11 3.60 3.14 -5.43
CA VAL A 11 3.77 3.88 -4.16
C VAL A 11 2.46 4.53 -3.72
N PHE A 12 1.71 5.12 -4.65
CA PHE A 12 0.40 5.72 -4.34
C PHE A 12 -0.60 4.67 -3.81
N VAL A 13 -0.68 3.49 -4.44
CA VAL A 13 -1.50 2.37 -3.97
C VAL A 13 -1.06 1.93 -2.57
N GLY A 14 0.24 1.87 -2.31
CA GLY A 14 0.77 1.58 -1.00
C GLY A 14 0.30 2.56 0.08
N LEU A 15 0.37 3.86 -0.19
CA LEU A 15 -0.11 4.91 0.73
C LEU A 15 -1.64 4.85 0.93
N PHE A 16 -2.41 4.56 -0.12
CA PHE A 16 -3.85 4.35 -0.02
C PHE A 16 -4.18 3.17 0.91
N LEU A 17 -3.46 2.05 0.78
CA LEU A 17 -3.64 0.88 1.62
C LEU A 17 -3.34 1.16 3.10
N ILE A 18 -2.38 2.03 3.42
CA ILE A 18 -2.14 2.50 4.79
C ILE A 18 -3.39 3.20 5.36
N GLY A 19 -4.07 4.02 4.55
CA GLY A 19 -5.37 4.59 4.93
C GLY A 19 -6.42 3.51 5.23
N GLY A 20 -6.42 2.44 4.44
CA GLY A 20 -7.23 1.24 4.69
C GLY A 20 -6.94 0.56 6.02
N VAL A 21 -5.65 0.45 6.40
CA VAL A 21 -5.24 -0.08 7.72
C VAL A 21 -5.88 0.71 8.85
N ILE A 22 -5.72 2.03 8.84
CA ILE A 22 -6.25 2.93 9.89
C ILE A 22 -7.78 2.81 9.97
N SER A 23 -8.45 2.77 8.81
CA SER A 23 -9.90 2.62 8.73
C SER A 23 -10.38 1.28 9.33
N LEU A 24 -9.75 0.16 8.96
CA LEU A 24 -10.15 -1.18 9.40
C LEU A 24 -9.82 -1.43 10.87
N ILE A 25 -8.73 -0.86 11.38
CA ILE A 25 -8.43 -0.87 12.82
C ILE A 25 -9.57 -0.19 13.59
N ARG A 26 -10.06 0.96 13.11
CA ARG A 26 -11.18 1.67 13.73
C ARG A 26 -12.50 0.91 13.65
N GLN A 27 -12.67 0.03 12.66
CA GLN A 27 -13.83 -0.84 12.51
C GLN A 27 -13.72 -2.16 13.31
N GLY A 28 -12.58 -2.42 13.96
CA GLY A 28 -12.34 -3.65 14.72
C GLY A 28 -12.00 -4.88 13.87
N THR A 29 -11.90 -4.72 12.55
CA THR A 29 -11.59 -5.79 11.59
C THR A 29 -10.09 -6.01 11.48
N LYS A 30 -9.52 -6.70 12.47
CA LYS A 30 -8.08 -6.94 12.60
C LYS A 30 -7.45 -7.64 11.39
N VAL A 31 -8.11 -8.64 10.83
CA VAL A 31 -7.59 -9.39 9.68
C VAL A 31 -7.49 -8.50 8.44
N GLY A 32 -8.53 -7.70 8.16
CA GLY A 32 -8.51 -6.76 7.04
C GLY A 32 -7.40 -5.71 7.19
N ALA A 33 -7.21 -5.18 8.40
CA ALA A 33 -6.12 -4.25 8.68
C ALA A 33 -4.74 -4.87 8.42
N VAL A 34 -4.52 -6.13 8.82
CA VAL A 34 -3.25 -6.84 8.56
C VAL A 34 -3.02 -7.04 7.07
N VAL A 35 -4.05 -7.45 6.32
CA VAL A 35 -3.93 -7.63 4.86
C VAL A 35 -3.61 -6.32 4.16
N CYS A 36 -4.28 -5.22 4.51
CA CYS A 36 -3.95 -3.90 4.00
C CYS A 36 -2.52 -3.47 4.36
N ALA A 37 -2.05 -3.78 5.57
CA ALA A 37 -0.71 -3.42 6.01
C ALA A 37 0.37 -4.19 5.23
N VAL A 38 0.17 -5.49 5.01
CA VAL A 38 1.06 -6.31 4.19
C VAL A 38 1.05 -5.83 2.74
N GLY A 39 -0.14 -5.58 2.17
CA GLY A 39 -0.27 -5.06 0.82
C GLY A 39 0.41 -3.70 0.65
N ALA A 40 0.27 -2.80 1.63
CA ALA A 40 0.94 -1.50 1.63
C ALA A 40 2.46 -1.66 1.64
N ALA A 41 3.00 -2.52 2.50
CA ALA A 41 4.43 -2.79 2.58
C ALA A 41 4.97 -3.30 1.23
N MET A 42 4.30 -4.29 0.63
CA MET A 42 4.73 -4.84 -0.65
C MET A 42 4.66 -3.82 -1.79
N ALA A 43 3.57 -3.03 -1.87
CA ALA A 43 3.40 -2.04 -2.94
C ALA A 43 4.42 -0.90 -2.85
N ILE A 44 4.72 -0.41 -1.64
CA ILE A 44 5.76 0.60 -1.43
C ILE A 44 7.13 0.02 -1.75
N THR A 45 7.46 -1.16 -1.23
CA THR A 45 8.75 -1.80 -1.51
C THR A 45 8.94 -2.05 -3.00
N ALA A 46 7.92 -2.54 -3.71
CA ALA A 46 7.96 -2.71 -5.15
C ALA A 46 8.17 -1.36 -5.86
N GLY A 47 7.39 -0.33 -5.51
CA GLY A 47 7.51 0.99 -6.12
C GLY A 47 8.84 1.69 -5.85
N VAL A 48 9.48 1.45 -4.70
CA VAL A 48 10.79 2.04 -4.35
C VAL A 48 11.94 1.28 -5.01
N LEU A 49 11.90 -0.06 -5.02
CA LEU A 49 12.97 -0.89 -5.61
C LEU A 49 12.94 -0.94 -7.14
N TRP A 50 11.89 -0.43 -7.77
CA TRP A 50 11.74 -0.39 -9.23
C TRP A 50 12.58 0.73 -9.90
N TRP A 51 13.07 1.70 -9.13
CA TRP A 51 13.88 2.82 -9.61
C TRP A 51 15.33 2.45 -9.91
#